data_AF-A0A7C7HWV6-F1
#
_entry.id   AF-A0A7C7HWV6-F1
#
_cell.length_a   1.000
_cell.length_b   1.000
_cell.length_c   1.000
_cell.angle_alpha   90.00
_cell.angle_beta   90.00
_cell.angle_gamma   90.00
#
_symmetry.space_group_name_H-M   'P 1'
#
loop_
_entity.id
_entity.type
_entity.pdbx_description
1 polymer ?
#
loop_
_entity_poly.entity_id
_entity_poly.type
_entity_poly.pdbx_seq_one_letter_code
_entity_poly.pdbx_strand_id
1 'polypeptide(L)' 'MKNSIIILTIIGVLTVSCEKPQKDVAIISTQFGDMVVDFFDETAPKHVESFKTHAESGYYNGT' A
#
# COMPACT_ATOMS: atom_id res chain seq x y z
N MET A 1 7.55 -15.43 39.14
CA MET A 1 6.36 -14.64 38.73
C MET A 1 6.72 -13.23 38.23
N LYS A 2 7.50 -12.42 38.97
CA LYS A 2 7.93 -11.06 38.54
C LYS A 2 8.59 -11.02 37.14
N ASN A 3 9.51 -11.94 36.83
CA ASN A 3 10.20 -11.96 35.53
C ASN A 3 9.27 -12.32 34.36
N SER A 4 8.23 -13.13 34.61
CA SER A 4 7.23 -13.49 33.60
C SER A 4 6.29 -12.31 33.29
N ILE A 5 6.00 -11.45 34.29
CA ILE A 5 5.23 -10.20 34.10
C ILE A 5 6.06 -9.16 33.32
N ILE A 6 7.37 -9.09 33.55
CA ILE A 6 8.29 -8.18 32.83
C ILE A 6 8.42 -8.57 31.35
N ILE A 7 8.50 -9.88 31.05
CA ILE A 7 8.54 -10.37 29.66
C ILE A 7 7.23 -10.03 28.91
N LEU A 8 6.08 -10.19 29.58
CA LEU A 8 4.77 -9.91 28.98
C LEU A 8 4.58 -8.41 28.65
N THR A 9 5.14 -7.52 29.48
CA THR A 9 5.07 -6.07 29.27
C THR A 9 6.00 -5.60 28.15
N ILE A 10 7.18 -6.19 27.98
CA ILE A 10 8.10 -5.86 26.87
C ILE A 10 7.52 -6.29 25.51
N ILE A 11 6.88 -7.45 25.44
CA ILE A 11 6.23 -7.94 24.21
C ILE A 11 5.09 -7.00 23.77
N GLY A 12 4.28 -6.50 24.72
CA GLY A 12 3.19 -5.56 24.42
C GLY A 12 3.66 -4.18 23.92
N VAL A 13 4.85 -3.73 24.32
CA VAL A 13 5.43 -2.45 23.85
C VAL A 13 6.00 -2.59 22.42
N LEU A 14 6.55 -3.75 22.07
CA LEU A 14 7.09 -4.03 20.73
C LEU A 14 6.01 -4.08 19.64
N THR A 15 4.74 -4.34 20.00
CA THR A 15 3.63 -4.40 19.03
C THR A 15 3.00 -3.05 18.70
N VAL A 16 3.40 -1.95 19.35
CA VAL A 16 2.99 -0.59 18.97
C VAL A 16 3.88 -0.10 17.82
N SER A 17 3.85 -0.81 16.70
CA SER A 17 4.36 -0.27 15.45
C SER A 17 3.30 0.65 14.88
N CYS A 18 3.65 1.92 14.72
CA CYS A 18 2.84 2.91 14.04
C CYS A 18 2.77 2.55 12.55
N GLU A 19 1.79 1.74 12.14
CA GLU A 19 1.43 1.57 10.73
C GLU A 19 0.87 2.90 10.22
N LYS A 20 1.64 3.57 9.36
CA LYS A 20 1.11 4.69 8.58
C LYS A 20 0.05 4.13 7.64
N PRO A 21 -1.11 4.79 7.45
CA PRO A 21 -2.09 4.37 6.47
C PRO A 21 -1.42 4.23 5.11
N GLN A 22 -1.36 3.01 4.58
CA GLN A 22 -0.76 2.77 3.28
C GLN A 22 -1.74 3.26 2.21
N LYS A 23 -1.31 4.27 1.45
CA LYS A 23 -2.11 4.85 0.37
C LYS A 23 -2.20 3.86 -0.78
N ASP A 24 -3.40 3.69 -1.33
CA ASP A 24 -3.64 2.92 -2.55
C ASP A 24 -3.00 3.64 -3.75
N VAL A 25 -2.06 2.98 -4.41
CA VAL A 25 -1.27 3.51 -5.52
C VAL A 25 -1.02 2.41 -6.55
N ALA A 26 -0.85 2.78 -7.82
CA ALA A 26 -0.32 1.86 -8.83
C ALA A 26 1.19 2.06 -8.99
N ILE A 27 1.90 0.96 -9.19
CA ILE A 27 3.32 0.97 -9.59
C ILE A 27 3.40 0.49 -11.03
N ILE A 28 3.91 1.33 -11.92
CA ILE A 28 4.20 1.00 -13.31
C ILE A 28 5.70 0.79 -13.43
N SER A 29 6.12 -0.48 -13.50
CA SER A 29 7.52 -0.84 -13.71
C SER A 29 7.86 -0.76 -15.19
N THR A 30 8.84 0.09 -15.52
CA THR A 30 9.34 0.26 -16.88
C THR A 30 10.83 -0.07 -16.95
N GLN A 31 11.39 -0.13 -18.16
CA GLN A 31 12.84 -0.26 -18.34
C GLN A 31 13.65 0.93 -17.80
N PHE A 32 12.99 2.06 -17.51
CA PHE A 32 13.61 3.27 -16.96
C PHE A 32 13.43 3.41 -15.45
N GLY A 33 12.79 2.42 -14.80
CA GLY A 33 12.48 2.43 -13.38
C GLY A 33 10.97 2.43 -13.10
N ASP A 34 10.66 2.54 -11.81
CA ASP A 34 9.28 2.48 -11.31
C ASP A 34 8.64 3.88 -11.26
N MET A 35 7.44 3.98 -11.81
CA MET A 35 6.57 5.15 -11.64
C MET A 35 5.48 4.82 -10.62
N VAL A 36 5.35 5.66 -9.60
CA VAL A 36 4.28 5.55 -8.59
C VAL A 36 3.17 6.52 -8.96
N VAL A 37 1.95 6.00 -9.12
CA VAL A 37 0.77 6.76 -9.53
C VAL A 37 -0.21 6.85 -8.38
N ASP A 38 -0.45 8.07 -7.93
CA ASP A 38 -1.47 8.41 -6.95
C ASP A 38 -2.85 8.51 -7.59
N PHE A 39 -3.87 7.98 -6.90
CA PHE A 39 -5.25 8.11 -7.30
C PHE A 39 -5.96 9.30 -6.66
N PHE A 40 -6.85 9.92 -7.44
CA PHE A 40 -7.75 11.00 -7.02
C PHE A 40 -9.20 10.54 -7.17
N ASP A 41 -9.58 9.51 -6.42
CA ASP A 41 -10.90 8.84 -6.53
C ASP A 41 -12.07 9.83 -6.35
N GLU A 42 -11.91 10.88 -5.55
CA GLU A 42 -12.95 11.89 -5.32
C GLU A 42 -13.16 12.83 -6.52
N THR A 43 -12.07 13.22 -7.19
CA THR A 43 -12.12 14.21 -8.28
C THR A 43 -12.50 13.57 -9.61
N ALA A 44 -12.05 12.33 -9.85
CA ALA A 44 -12.22 11.66 -11.14
C ALA A 44 -12.60 10.17 -10.99
N PRO A 45 -13.70 9.84 -10.28
CA PRO A 45 -14.01 8.47 -9.87
C PRO A 45 -14.06 7.47 -11.04
N LYS A 46 -14.71 7.85 -12.14
CA LYS A 46 -14.86 6.98 -13.32
C LYS A 46 -13.53 6.75 -14.07
N HIS A 47 -12.64 7.74 -14.05
CA HIS A 47 -11.33 7.60 -14.69
C HIS A 47 -10.42 6.67 -13.87
N VAL A 48 -10.45 6.83 -12.55
CA VAL A 48 -9.69 5.96 -11.65
C VAL A 48 -10.20 4.53 -11.71
N GLU A 49 -11.52 4.31 -11.66
CA GLU A 49 -12.13 2.99 -11.82
C GLU A 49 -11.72 2.35 -13.15
N SER A 50 -11.88 3.08 -14.26
CA SER A 50 -11.49 2.59 -15.59
C SER A 50 -10.01 2.24 -15.63
N PHE A 51 -9.12 3.10 -15.13
CA PHE A 51 -7.68 2.83 -15.09
C PHE A 51 -7.36 1.57 -14.27
N LYS A 52 -7.93 1.45 -13.06
CA LYS A 52 -7.73 0.29 -12.18
C LYS A 52 -8.16 -1.01 -12.86
N THR A 53 -9.35 -1.04 -13.46
CA THR A 53 -9.84 -2.22 -14.20
C THR A 53 -8.90 -2.63 -15.33
N HIS A 54 -8.40 -1.67 -16.12
CA HIS A 54 -7.48 -1.98 -17.22
C HIS A 54 -6.11 -2.44 -16.69
N ALA A 55 -5.59 -1.79 -15.65
CA ALA A 55 -4.33 -2.19 -15.02
C ALA A 55 -4.40 -3.60 -14.42
N GLU A 56 -5.48 -3.94 -13.70
CA GLU A 56 -5.70 -5.27 -13.12
C GLU A 56 -5.83 -6.37 -14.19
N SER A 57 -6.41 -6.04 -15.35
CA SER A 57 -6.47 -6.97 -16.50
C SER A 57 -5.13 -7.14 -17.23
N GLY A 58 -4.09 -6.39 -16.85
CA GLY A 58 -2.79 -6.39 -17.53
C GLY A 58 -2.79 -5.67 -18.89
N TYR A 59 -3.80 -4.84 -19.17
CA TYR A 59 -3.99 -4.17 -20.46
C TYR A 59 -2.78 -3.34 -20.90
N TYR A 60 -2.10 -2.70 -19.96
CA TYR A 60 -0.92 -1.85 -20.22
C TYR A 60 0.40 -2.62 -20.28
N ASN A 61 0.40 -3.94 -20.06
CA ASN A 61 1.64 -4.71 -20.07
C ASN A 61 2.19 -4.81 -21.50
N GLY A 62 3.45 -4.40 -21.68
CA GLY A 62 4.13 -4.48 -22.98
C GLY A 62 3.91 -3.28 -23.90
N THR A 63 3.31 -2.19 -23.40
CA THR A 63 3.29 -0.87 -24.05
C THR A 63 4.47 -0.02 -23.59
#